data_AF-A0ABD3ZI38-F1
#
_entry.id   AF-A0ABD3ZI38-F1
#
_cell.length_a   1.000
_cell.length_b   1.000
_cell.length_c   1.000
_cell.angle_alpha   90.00
_cell.angle_beta   90.00
_cell.angle_gamma   90.00
#
_symmetry.space_group_name_H-M   'P 1'
#
loop_
_entity.id
_entity.type
_entity.pdbx_description
1 polymer ?
#
loop_
_entity_poly.entity_id
_entity_poly.type
_entity_poly.pdbx_seq_one_letter_code
_entity_poly.pdbx_strand_id
1 'polypeptide(L)'
;MRCKMLTAAAVVMVTLTAGCSTFEKVVYRPDINQGNYLTAADVAKIHRGMTQQQVAYTLGTPMLQDPFGTSTWFYVFRQQPGHEAVSQETLTLTFDGSGLLTGIENTKKLPESKED
;
A
#
# COMPACT_ATOMS: atom_id res chain seq x y z
N MET A 1 54.83 4.75 15.31
CA MET A 1 53.94 5.42 16.29
C MET A 1 52.96 6.41 15.64
N ARG A 2 53.41 7.27 14.71
CA ARG A 2 52.54 8.25 14.01
C ARG A 2 51.35 7.65 13.24
N CYS A 3 51.53 6.56 12.48
CA CYS A 3 50.39 5.93 11.78
C CYS A 3 49.34 5.36 12.74
N LYS A 4 49.75 4.84 13.92
CA LYS A 4 48.82 4.32 14.94
C LYS A 4 47.96 5.44 15.56
N MET A 5 48.55 6.63 15.75
CA MET A 5 47.82 7.81 16.24
C MET A 5 46.86 8.38 15.18
N LEU A 6 47.27 8.40 13.91
CA LEU A 6 46.42 8.85 12.82
C LEU A 6 45.22 7.91 12.60
N THR A 7 45.42 6.60 12.69
CA THR A 7 44.31 5.64 12.63
C THR A 7 43.36 5.79 13.82
N ALA A 8 43.86 6.04 15.02
CA ALA A 8 43.03 6.26 16.20
C ALA A 8 42.19 7.55 16.08
N ALA A 9 42.77 8.64 15.60
CA ALA A 9 42.07 9.90 15.38
C ALA A 9 40.96 9.77 14.33
N ALA A 10 41.21 9.04 13.23
CA ALA A 10 40.20 8.79 12.19
C ALA A 10 39.02 7.97 12.71
N VAL A 11 39.27 6.92 13.51
CA VAL A 11 38.19 6.11 14.11
C VAL A 11 37.33 6.94 15.07
N VAL A 12 37.95 7.75 15.93
CA VAL A 12 37.23 8.64 16.86
C VAL A 12 36.35 9.64 16.10
N MET A 13 36.86 10.22 15.02
CA MET A 13 36.12 11.18 14.21
C MET A 13 34.94 10.55 13.46
N VAL A 14 35.07 9.30 13.02
CA VAL A 14 33.96 8.54 12.42
C VAL A 14 32.90 8.19 13.48
N THR A 15 33.29 7.81 14.70
CA THR A 15 32.32 7.53 15.77
C THR A 15 31.58 8.76 16.25
N LEU A 16 32.21 9.94 16.24
CA LEU A 16 31.58 11.21 16.63
C LEU A 16 30.60 11.75 15.58
N THR A 17 30.77 11.35 14.31
CA THR A 17 29.88 11.73 13.21
C THR A 17 28.85 10.66 12.88
N ALA A 18 28.93 9.47 13.48
CA ALA A 18 27.90 8.45 13.44
C ALA A 18 26.67 8.92 14.25
N GLY A 19 25.78 9.68 13.61
CA GLY A 19 24.50 10.08 14.20
C GLY A 19 23.55 8.90 14.42
N CYS A 20 22.45 9.14 15.15
CA CYS A 20 21.48 8.12 15.51
C CYS A 20 20.68 7.52 14.32
N SER A 21 20.93 7.95 13.08
CA SER A 21 20.24 7.44 11.87
C SER A 21 20.59 5.98 11.55
N THR A 22 21.67 5.43 12.12
CA THR A 22 22.03 4.01 11.97
C THR A 22 21.17 3.07 12.82
N PHE A 23 20.37 3.59 13.75
CA PHE A 23 19.50 2.81 14.65
C PHE A 23 18.03 2.75 14.21
N GLU A 24 17.70 3.13 12.97
CA GLU A 24 16.32 3.15 12.49
C GLU A 24 15.61 1.81 12.76
N LYS A 25 16.25 0.69 12.43
CA LYS A 25 15.71 -0.67 12.65
C LYS A 25 15.64 -1.13 14.12
N VAL A 26 16.23 -0.39 15.05
CA VAL A 26 16.25 -0.75 16.49
C VAL A 26 15.03 -0.19 17.20
N VAL A 27 14.43 0.88 16.68
CA VAL A 27 13.21 1.48 17.25
C VAL A 27 11.98 0.72 16.75
N TYR A 28 11.06 0.41 17.66
CA TYR A 28 9.78 -0.20 17.30
C TYR A 28 9.01 0.71 16.33
N ARG A 29 8.59 0.12 15.20
CA ARG A 29 7.73 0.76 14.22
C ARG A 29 6.51 -0.15 14.03
N PRO A 30 5.29 0.33 14.33
CA PRO A 30 4.10 -0.47 14.12
C PRO A 30 3.83 -0.68 12.62
N ASP A 31 3.18 -1.78 12.30
CA ASP A 31 2.69 -2.06 10.96
C ASP A 31 1.56 -1.09 10.60
N ILE A 32 1.59 -0.58 9.37
CA ILE A 32 0.60 0.37 8.86
C ILE A 32 -0.14 -0.26 7.69
N ASN A 33 -1.43 -0.55 7.91
CA ASN A 33 -2.36 -0.99 6.88
C ASN A 33 -3.30 0.17 6.52
N GLN A 34 -3.48 0.43 5.23
CA GLN A 34 -4.27 1.55 4.73
C GLN A 34 -5.16 1.14 3.56
N GLY A 35 -6.42 1.55 3.63
CA GLY A 35 -7.41 1.42 2.57
C GLY A 35 -8.25 0.15 2.62
N ASN A 36 -8.70 -0.32 1.46
CA ASN A 36 -9.71 -1.38 1.35
C ASN A 36 -9.05 -2.74 1.20
N TYR A 37 -9.19 -3.61 2.21
CA TYR A 37 -8.76 -5.00 2.08
C TYR A 37 -9.75 -5.78 1.22
N LEU A 38 -9.28 -6.34 0.10
CA LEU A 38 -10.09 -7.12 -0.82
C LEU A 38 -9.40 -8.44 -1.15
N THR A 39 -10.17 -9.51 -1.23
CA THR A 39 -9.68 -10.81 -1.70
C THR A 39 -10.05 -11.05 -3.16
N ALA A 40 -9.40 -12.03 -3.79
CA ALA A 40 -9.79 -12.49 -5.13
C ALA A 40 -11.26 -12.95 -5.17
N ALA A 41 -11.75 -13.55 -4.09
CA ALA A 41 -13.14 -14.00 -3.98
C ALA A 41 -14.13 -12.81 -3.93
N ASP A 42 -13.76 -11.70 -3.31
CA ASP A 42 -14.61 -10.50 -3.28
C ASP A 42 -14.73 -9.86 -4.65
N VAL A 43 -13.61 -9.72 -5.35
CA VAL A 43 -13.59 -9.15 -6.71
C VAL A 43 -14.30 -10.05 -7.71
N ALA A 44 -14.31 -11.37 -7.50
CA ALA A 44 -15.08 -12.29 -8.34
C ALA A 44 -16.61 -12.11 -8.22
N LYS A 45 -17.11 -11.46 -7.16
CA LYS A 45 -18.54 -11.20 -6.98
C LYS A 45 -19.04 -10.04 -7.84
N ILE A 46 -18.16 -9.12 -8.25
CA ILE A 46 -18.53 -7.99 -9.10
C ILE A 46 -18.42 -8.36 -10.58
N HIS A 47 -19.30 -7.79 -11.39
CA HIS A 47 -19.24 -7.95 -12.84
C HIS A 47 -19.71 -6.68 -13.55
N ARG A 48 -19.35 -6.56 -14.82
CA ARG A 48 -19.78 -5.43 -15.66
C ARG A 48 -21.31 -5.30 -15.66
N GLY A 49 -21.78 -4.06 -15.74
CA GLY A 49 -23.20 -3.72 -15.69
C GLY A 49 -23.78 -3.60 -14.27
N MET A 50 -23.00 -3.84 -13.21
CA MET A 50 -23.42 -3.52 -11.85
C MET A 50 -23.47 -2.00 -11.63
N THR A 51 -24.45 -1.52 -10.87
CA THR A 51 -24.50 -0.12 -10.44
C THR A 51 -23.45 0.17 -9.38
N GLN A 52 -23.02 1.43 -9.27
CA GLN A 52 -22.16 1.90 -8.17
C GLN A 52 -22.64 1.44 -6.79
N GLN A 53 -23.96 1.48 -6.55
CA GLN A 53 -24.53 1.04 -5.28
C GLN A 53 -24.38 -0.47 -5.04
N GLN A 54 -24.56 -1.30 -6.07
CA GLN A 54 -24.35 -2.75 -5.97
C GLN A 54 -22.88 -3.10 -5.72
N VAL A 55 -21.97 -2.40 -6.40
CA VAL A 55 -20.53 -2.55 -6.17
C VAL A 55 -20.16 -2.15 -4.75
N ALA A 56 -20.64 -1.00 -4.27
CA ALA A 56 -20.38 -0.54 -2.90
C ALA A 56 -20.99 -1.48 -1.84
N TYR A 57 -22.12 -2.10 -2.12
CA TYR A 57 -22.69 -3.13 -1.25
C TYR A 57 -21.82 -4.38 -1.18
N THR A 58 -21.19 -4.75 -2.30
CA THR A 58 -20.40 -5.99 -2.42
C THR A 58 -18.98 -5.83 -1.87
N LEU A 59 -18.31 -4.72 -2.19
CA LEU A 59 -16.90 -4.47 -1.87
C LEU A 59 -16.70 -3.44 -0.74
N GLY A 60 -17.78 -2.81 -0.28
CA GLY A 60 -17.73 -1.64 0.60
C GLY A 60 -17.46 -0.34 -0.18
N THR A 61 -17.45 0.77 0.56
CA THR A 61 -17.16 2.10 0.02
C THR A 61 -15.69 2.19 -0.38
N PRO A 62 -15.36 2.68 -1.60
CA PRO A 62 -13.97 2.87 -1.99
C PRO A 62 -13.31 3.95 -1.13
N MET A 63 -12.05 3.76 -0.77
CA MET A 63 -11.26 4.77 -0.04
C MET A 63 -11.06 6.03 -0.89
N LEU A 64 -10.95 5.90 -2.22
CA LEU A 64 -10.66 6.99 -3.13
C LEU A 64 -11.61 6.95 -4.34
N GLN A 65 -12.09 8.14 -4.73
CA GLN A 65 -12.87 8.35 -5.95
C GLN A 65 -12.19 9.46 -6.74
N ASP A 66 -12.20 9.36 -8.07
CA ASP A 66 -11.64 10.41 -8.92
C ASP A 66 -12.46 11.72 -8.79
N PRO A 67 -11.85 12.83 -8.34
CA PRO A 67 -12.55 14.10 -8.20
C PRO A 67 -12.79 14.81 -9.55
N PHE A 68 -12.16 14.38 -10.64
CA PHE A 68 -12.19 15.07 -11.93
C PHE A 68 -13.29 14.58 -12.89
N GLY A 69 -14.21 13.74 -12.41
CA GLY A 69 -15.42 13.37 -13.15
C GLY A 69 -15.29 12.18 -14.08
N THR A 70 -14.21 11.39 -14.02
CA THR A 70 -14.11 10.13 -14.81
C THR A 70 -14.94 8.98 -14.23
N SER A 71 -15.67 9.21 -13.13
CA SER A 71 -16.42 8.18 -12.40
C SER A 71 -15.57 6.92 -12.16
N THR A 72 -14.35 7.11 -11.68
CA THR A 72 -13.42 6.02 -11.37
C THR A 72 -13.31 5.85 -9.86
N TRP A 73 -13.44 4.62 -9.38
CA TRP A 73 -13.24 4.26 -7.98
C TRP A 73 -11.93 3.48 -7.83
N PHE A 74 -11.16 3.84 -6.80
CA PHE A 74 -9.92 3.17 -6.48
C PHE A 74 -10.04 2.49 -5.11
N TYR A 75 -9.99 1.16 -5.13
CA TYR A 75 -9.83 0.33 -3.94
C TYR A 75 -8.34 0.03 -3.79
N VAL A 76 -7.67 0.82 -2.97
CA VAL A 76 -6.24 0.68 -2.71
C VAL A 76 -6.07 -0.03 -1.37
N PHE A 77 -5.29 -1.10 -1.35
CA PHE A 77 -4.78 -1.71 -0.13
C PHE A 77 -3.28 -1.51 -0.07
N ARG A 78 -2.79 -0.80 0.95
CA ARG A 78 -1.37 -0.53 1.17
C ARG A 78 -0.96 -1.07 2.53
N GLN A 79 0.04 -1.94 2.54
CA GLN A 79 0.59 -2.53 3.75
C GLN A 79 2.08 -2.17 3.86
N GLN A 80 2.45 -1.57 4.99
CA GLN A 80 3.80 -1.20 5.34
C GLN A 80 4.15 -1.84 6.69
N PRO A 81 4.71 -3.06 6.68
CA PRO A 81 5.21 -3.68 7.90
C PRO A 81 6.42 -2.91 8.43
N GLY A 82 6.65 -2.97 9.74
CA GLY A 82 7.75 -2.28 10.41
C GLY A 82 9.10 -2.61 9.80
N HIS A 83 9.82 -1.60 9.31
CA HIS A 83 11.14 -1.73 8.66
C HIS A 83 11.19 -2.60 7.40
N GLU A 84 10.05 -3.03 6.87
CA GLU A 84 9.95 -3.82 5.65
C GLU A 84 9.49 -2.97 4.45
N ALA A 85 9.58 -3.56 3.26
CA ALA A 85 9.14 -2.92 2.04
C ALA A 85 7.61 -2.74 2.03
N VAL A 86 7.19 -1.59 1.49
CA VAL A 86 5.77 -1.31 1.28
C VAL A 86 5.23 -2.21 0.17
N SER A 87 4.11 -2.86 0.43
CA SER A 87 3.29 -3.51 -0.59
C SER A 87 2.02 -2.69 -0.83
N GLN A 88 1.58 -2.66 -2.07
CA GLN A 88 0.33 -2.01 -2.46
C GLN A 88 -0.32 -2.80 -3.59
N GLU A 89 -1.63 -2.92 -3.48
CA GLU A 89 -2.55 -3.51 -4.43
C GLU A 89 -3.65 -2.50 -4.73
N THR A 90 -3.98 -2.34 -6.00
CA THR A 90 -4.99 -1.37 -6.45
C THR A 90 -5.94 -2.06 -7.41
N LEU A 91 -7.22 -2.10 -7.03
CA LEU A 91 -8.34 -2.38 -7.91
C LEU A 91 -8.95 -1.06 -8.37
N THR A 92 -8.95 -0.85 -9.68
CA THR A 92 -9.53 0.32 -10.34
C THR A 92 -10.82 -0.10 -11.02
N LEU A 93 -11.92 0.57 -10.66
CA LEU A 93 -13.23 0.35 -11.24
C LEU A 93 -13.66 1.61 -11.99
N THR A 94 -14.04 1.46 -13.25
CA THR A 94 -14.51 2.58 -14.09
C THR A 94 -15.99 2.43 -14.36
N PHE A 95 -16.74 3.51 -14.18
CA PHE A 95 -18.18 3.55 -14.42
C PHE A 95 -18.49 4.44 -15.63
N ASP A 96 -19.56 4.11 -16.35
CA ASP A 96 -20.06 4.97 -17.42
C ASP A 96 -20.89 6.15 -16.88
N GLY A 97 -21.39 7.00 -17.80
CA GLY A 97 -22.22 8.15 -17.45
C GLY A 97 -23.57 7.80 -16.81
N SER A 98 -24.00 6.54 -16.85
CA SER A 98 -25.19 6.04 -16.15
C SER A 98 -24.89 5.41 -14.79
N GLY A 99 -23.61 5.36 -14.40
CA GLY A 99 -23.16 4.77 -13.13
C GLY A 99 -23.04 3.26 -13.16
N LEU A 100 -22.92 2.65 -14.35
CA LEU A 100 -22.73 1.21 -14.52
C LEU A 100 -21.25 0.85 -14.68
N LEU A 101 -20.84 -0.25 -14.06
CA LEU A 101 -19.48 -0.74 -14.07
C LEU A 101 -19.09 -1.22 -15.47
N THR A 102 -18.05 -0.62 -16.06
CA THR A 102 -17.54 -0.96 -17.40
C THR A 102 -16.12 -1.52 -17.37
N GLY A 103 -15.25 -0.94 -16.53
CA GLY A 103 -13.85 -1.34 -16.38
C GLY A 103 -13.58 -1.99 -15.02
N ILE A 104 -12.83 -3.09 -15.02
CA ILE A 104 -12.31 -3.76 -13.82
C ILE A 104 -10.84 -4.04 -14.10
N GLU A 105 -9.95 -3.26 -13.48
CA GLU A 105 -8.51 -3.38 -13.67
C GLU A 105 -7.83 -3.64 -12.31
N ASN A 106 -6.90 -4.58 -12.30
CA ASN A 106 -6.19 -4.94 -11.08
C ASN A 106 -4.68 -4.89 -11.33
N THR A 107 -3.98 -4.13 -10.50
CA THR A 107 -2.54 -3.89 -10.64
C THR A 107 -1.70 -5.12 -10.26
N LYS A 108 -2.19 -5.99 -9.37
CA LYS A 108 -1.48 -7.19 -8.88
C LYS A 108 -2.44 -8.35 -8.59
N LYS A 109 -1.92 -9.58 -8.49
CA LYS A 109 -2.73 -10.73 -8.04
C LYS A 109 -3.16 -10.47 -6.58
N LEU A 110 -4.47 -10.40 -6.34
CA LEU A 110 -5.04 -10.22 -5.00
C LEU A 110 -4.77 -11.46 -4.14
N PRO A 111 -4.74 -11.30 -2.81
CA PRO A 111 -4.65 -12.43 -1.90
C PRO A 111 -5.85 -13.37 -2.11
N GLU A 112 -5.57 -14.67 -2.11
CA GLU A 112 -6.60 -15.70 -2.03
C GLU A 112 -7.29 -15.59 -0.67
N SER A 113 -8.62 -15.71 -0.67
CA SER A 113 -9.39 -15.73 0.58
C SER A 113 -8.89 -16.90 1.42
N LYS A 114 -8.35 -16.60 2.61
CA LYS A 114 -8.14 -17.64 3.63
C LYS A 114 -9.54 -17.99 4.14
N GLU A 115 -10.01 -19.19 3.81
CA GLU A 115 -11.14 -19.79 4.53
C GLU A 115 -10.66 -20.05 5.97
N ASP A 116 -11.17 -19.28 6.93
CA ASP A 116 -11.07 -19.59 8.36
C ASP A 116 -12.20 -20.56 8.77
#